data_AF-A0A124E3J3-F1
#
_entry.id   AF-A0A124E3J3-F1
#
_cell.length_a   1.000
_cell.length_b   1.000
_cell.length_c   1.000
_cell.angle_alpha   90.00
_cell.angle_beta   90.00
_cell.angle_gamma   90.00
#
_symmetry.space_group_name_H-M   'P 1'
#
loop_
_entity.id
_entity.type
_entity.pdbx_description
1 polymer ?
#
loop_
_entity_poly.entity_id
_entity_poly.type
_entity_poly.pdbx_seq_one_letter_code
_entity_poly.pdbx_strand_id
1 'polypeptide(L)'
;MGSDEDDVEKRWHNPQMFRSAVGYVVAVVVVAAVALTFYAFDHSTLSATLVPTILFVGGLGAFLRTYQVWKAEGTWPIWQGAGWFLLALSLVCLAVPGSAVLA
;
A
#
# COMPACT_ATOMS: atom_id res chain seq x y z
N MET A 1 -16.85 -25.02 -33.45
CA MET A 1 -16.75 -24.67 -32.02
C MET A 1 -15.28 -24.61 -31.69
N GLY A 2 -14.66 -23.44 -31.84
CA GLY A 2 -13.36 -23.19 -31.24
C GLY A 2 -13.57 -23.07 -29.74
N SER A 3 -12.72 -23.71 -28.96
CA SER A 3 -12.75 -23.61 -27.52
C SER A 3 -12.33 -22.18 -27.14
N ASP A 4 -13.29 -21.36 -26.73
CA ASP A 4 -13.10 -20.10 -25.98
C ASP A 4 -12.56 -20.36 -24.56
N GLU A 5 -11.73 -21.39 -24.37
CA GLU A 5 -11.08 -21.68 -23.09
C GLU A 5 -9.63 -21.13 -23.07
N ASP A 6 -9.15 -20.58 -24.20
CA ASP A 6 -7.85 -19.92 -24.30
C ASP A 6 -7.81 -18.47 -23.74
N ASP A 7 -8.94 -17.90 -23.27
CA ASP A 7 -8.98 -16.57 -22.62
C ASP A 7 -8.74 -16.63 -21.09
N VAL A 8 -8.48 -17.84 -20.56
CA VAL A 8 -8.28 -18.13 -19.12
C VAL A 8 -6.87 -18.65 -18.82
N GLU A 9 -5.92 -18.57 -19.76
CA GLU A 9 -4.50 -18.51 -19.41
C GLU A 9 -4.16 -17.15 -18.78
N LYS A 10 -4.88 -16.80 -17.71
CA LYS A 10 -4.47 -15.88 -16.67
C LYS A 10 -3.19 -16.42 -16.02
N ARG A 11 -2.06 -16.32 -16.72
CA ARG A 11 -0.71 -16.46 -16.14
C ARG A 11 -0.43 -15.24 -15.27
N TRP A 12 -1.16 -15.15 -14.15
CA TRP A 12 -1.01 -14.09 -13.13
C TRP A 12 0.18 -14.41 -12.22
N HIS A 13 0.79 -15.58 -12.43
CA HIS A 13 2.05 -15.99 -11.86
C HIS A 13 3.21 -15.28 -12.55
N ASN A 14 3.40 -14.00 -12.22
CA ASN A 14 4.62 -13.28 -12.54
C ASN A 14 5.43 -13.04 -11.25
N PRO A 15 6.23 -14.04 -10.83
CA PRO A 15 6.81 -14.07 -9.48
C PRO A 15 7.82 -12.93 -9.24
N GLN A 16 8.45 -12.39 -10.28
CA GLN A 16 9.29 -11.20 -10.17
C GLN A 16 8.48 -9.96 -9.77
N MET A 17 7.29 -9.79 -10.34
CA MET A 17 6.46 -8.60 -10.11
C MET A 17 5.84 -8.62 -8.71
N PHE A 18 5.49 -9.80 -8.21
CA PHE A 18 5.07 -10.02 -6.82
C PHE A 18 6.17 -9.62 -5.83
N ARG A 19 7.43 -10.04 -6.05
CA ARG A 19 8.56 -9.66 -5.17
C ARG A 19 8.81 -8.16 -5.15
N SER A 20 8.66 -7.47 -6.29
CA SER A 20 8.77 -6.01 -6.37
C SER A 20 7.64 -5.30 -5.61
N ALA A 21 6.41 -5.82 -5.68
CA ALA A 21 5.28 -5.29 -4.92
C ALA A 21 5.47 -5.51 -3.40
N VAL A 22 5.87 -6.71 -3.00
CA VAL A 22 6.19 -7.04 -1.61
C VAL A 22 7.33 -6.16 -1.10
N GLY A 23 8.42 -6.00 -1.86
CA GLY A 23 9.54 -5.15 -1.47
C GLY A 23 9.12 -3.68 -1.29
N TYR A 24 8.24 -3.17 -2.15
CA TYR A 24 7.69 -1.82 -2.01
C TYR A 24 6.85 -1.68 -0.74
N VAL A 25 5.91 -2.61 -0.50
CA VAL A 25 5.07 -2.61 0.70
C VAL A 25 5.92 -2.70 1.96
N VAL A 26 6.89 -3.63 1.99
CA VAL A 26 7.82 -3.78 3.12
C VAL A 26 8.60 -2.50 3.35
N ALA A 27 9.14 -1.85 2.31
CA ALA A 27 9.84 -0.58 2.45
C ALA A 27 8.95 0.51 3.07
N VAL A 28 7.72 0.66 2.58
CA VAL A 28 6.75 1.63 3.13
C VAL A 28 6.40 1.31 4.58
N VAL A 29 6.18 0.03 4.91
CA VAL A 29 5.88 -0.42 6.28
C VAL A 29 7.07 -0.17 7.20
N VAL A 30 8.30 -0.41 6.77
CA VAL A 30 9.50 -0.10 7.56
C VAL A 30 9.60 1.40 7.82
N VAL A 31 9.37 2.25 6.82
CA VAL A 31 9.37 3.71 7.01
C VAL A 31 8.28 4.13 8.00
N ALA A 32 7.07 3.57 7.89
CA ALA A 32 5.99 3.83 8.83
C ALA A 32 6.30 3.33 10.26
N ALA A 33 6.93 2.16 10.40
CA ALA A 33 7.34 1.61 11.68
C ALA A 33 8.44 2.45 12.35
N VAL A 34 9.37 3.01 11.57
CA VAL A 34 10.36 3.97 12.06
C VAL A 34 9.64 5.21 12.61
N ALA A 35 8.72 5.80 11.84
CA ALA A 35 7.93 6.94 12.31
C ALA A 35 7.10 6.63 13.58
N LEU A 36 6.55 5.42 13.69
CA LEU A 36 5.84 4.96 14.87
C LEU A 36 6.76 4.77 16.09
N THR A 37 8.00 4.31 15.85
CA THR A 37 9.03 4.23 16.89
C THR A 37 9.37 5.63 17.41
N PHE A 38 9.52 6.62 16.52
CA PHE A 38 9.70 8.03 16.93
C PHE A 38 8.50 8.59 17.70
N TYR A 39 7.27 8.24 17.32
CA TYR A 39 6.07 8.62 18.09
C TYR A 39 6.11 8.09 19.53
N ALA A 40 6.56 6.85 19.74
CA ALA A 40 6.66 6.25 21.07
C ALA A 40 7.65 6.98 22.01
N PHE A 41 8.60 7.76 21.46
CA PHE A 41 9.54 8.55 22.26
C PHE A 41 9.05 9.97 22.55
N ASP A 42 8.33 10.60 21.61
CA ASP A 42 7.99 12.03 21.69
C ASP A 42 6.55 12.31 22.16
N HIS A 43 5.63 11.34 22.05
CA HIS A 43 4.20 11.46 22.42
C HIS A 43 3.43 12.68 21.83
N SER A 44 4.04 13.49 20.95
CA SER A 44 3.40 14.63 20.31
C SER A 44 2.28 14.22 19.35
N THR A 45 1.22 15.03 19.28
CA THR A 45 0.13 14.88 18.30
C THR A 45 0.60 14.99 16.85
N LEU A 46 1.70 15.72 16.60
CA LEU A 46 2.36 15.79 15.30
C LEU A 46 2.88 14.42 14.84
N SER A 47 3.53 13.67 15.73
CA SER A 47 4.07 12.34 15.40
C SER A 47 2.98 11.29 15.27
N ALA A 48 1.84 11.44 15.95
CA ALA A 48 0.65 10.60 15.75
C ALA A 48 0.04 10.75 14.34
N THR A 49 0.10 11.95 13.76
CA THR A 49 -0.46 12.24 12.43
C THR A 49 0.50 11.88 11.28
N LEU A 50 1.80 11.82 11.57
CA LEU A 50 2.84 11.42 10.62
C LEU A 50 2.70 9.95 10.16
N VAL A 51 2.31 9.04 11.06
CA VAL A 51 2.16 7.61 10.73
C VAL A 51 1.08 7.38 9.64
N PRO A 52 -0.19 7.82 9.80
CA PRO A 52 -1.21 7.61 8.78
C PRO A 52 -0.94 8.38 7.49
N THR A 53 -0.28 9.54 7.53
CA THR A 53 0.07 10.31 6.33
C THR A 53 1.14 9.62 5.48
N ILE A 54 2.17 9.03 6.12
CA ILE A 54 3.18 8.22 5.42
C ILE A 54 2.52 7.03 4.72
N LEU A 55 1.63 6.32 5.41
CA LEU A 55 0.90 5.19 4.85
C LEU A 55 -0.03 5.61 3.70
N PHE A 56 -0.68 6.77 3.82
CA PHE A 56 -1.54 7.32 2.77
C PHE A 56 -0.74 7.66 1.51
N VAL A 57 0.40 8.36 1.65
CA VAL A 57 1.31 8.68 0.55
C VAL A 57 1.89 7.41 -0.08
N GLY A 58 2.24 6.42 0.74
CA GLY A 58 2.67 5.10 0.28
C GLY A 58 1.60 4.38 -0.55
N GLY A 59 0.33 4.45 -0.12
CA GLY A 59 -0.83 3.94 -0.86
C GLY A 59 -1.04 4.67 -2.19
N LEU A 60 -0.94 6.00 -2.21
CA LEU A 60 -0.98 6.80 -3.45
C LEU A 60 0.13 6.38 -4.43
N GLY A 61 1.36 6.18 -3.93
CA GLY A 61 2.48 5.69 -4.74
C GLY A 61 2.21 4.30 -5.33
N ALA A 62 1.54 3.42 -4.59
CA ALA A 62 1.12 2.10 -5.09
C ALA A 62 0.06 2.23 -6.20
N PHE A 63 -0.93 3.12 -6.06
CA PHE A 63 -1.91 3.38 -7.12
C PHE A 63 -1.30 4.00 -8.38
N LEU A 64 -0.34 4.93 -8.22
CA LEU A 64 0.43 5.46 -9.36
C LEU A 64 1.20 4.35 -10.08
N ARG A 65 1.77 3.40 -9.34
CA ARG A 65 2.42 2.21 -9.93
C ARG A 65 1.41 1.29 -10.63
N THR A 66 0.23 1.08 -10.06
CA THR A 66 -0.87 0.36 -10.73
C THR A 66 -1.17 0.98 -12.08
N TYR A 67 -1.27 2.31 -12.15
CA TYR A 67 -1.54 3.03 -13.39
C TYR A 67 -0.38 2.93 -14.39
N GLN A 68 0.87 3.03 -13.92
CA GLN A 68 2.04 2.85 -14.78
C GLN A 68 2.12 1.42 -15.35
N VAL A 69 1.87 0.41 -14.53
CA VAL A 69 1.88 -1.01 -14.93
C VAL A 69 0.72 -1.33 -15.86
N TRP A 70 -0.45 -0.74 -15.63
CA TRP A 70 -1.59 -0.83 -16.54
C TRP A 70 -1.27 -0.27 -17.92
N LYS A 71 -0.63 0.91 -18.00
CA LYS A 71 -0.15 1.47 -19.28
C LYS A 71 0.95 0.64 -19.94
N ALA A 72 1.69 -0.16 -19.18
CA ALA A 72 2.75 -1.04 -19.68
C ALA A 72 2.25 -2.47 -19.94
N GLU A 73 0.93 -2.69 -19.99
CA GLU A 73 0.29 -4.01 -20.20
C GLU A 73 0.73 -5.10 -19.19
N GLY A 74 1.20 -4.67 -18.01
CA GLY A 74 1.67 -5.57 -16.96
C GLY A 74 0.56 -6.02 -15.99
N THR A 75 0.96 -6.79 -14.97
CA THR A 75 0.05 -7.34 -13.94
C THR A 75 -0.34 -6.28 -12.89
N TRP A 76 -1.23 -5.37 -13.30
CA TRP A 76 -1.78 -4.28 -12.49
C TRP A 76 -2.53 -4.68 -11.20
N PRO A 77 -3.25 -5.82 -11.10
CA PRO A 77 -4.08 -6.13 -9.93
C PRO A 77 -3.27 -6.31 -8.64
N ILE A 78 -2.02 -6.76 -8.75
CA ILE A 78 -1.10 -6.95 -7.62
C ILE A 78 -0.77 -5.59 -6.97
N TRP A 79 -0.52 -4.57 -7.79
CA TRP A 79 -0.24 -3.21 -7.33
C TRP A 79 -1.48 -2.53 -6.74
N GLN A 80 -2.66 -2.85 -7.27
CA GLN A 80 -3.92 -2.35 -6.74
C GLN A 80 -4.19 -2.90 -5.33
N GLY A 81 -3.97 -4.21 -5.11
CA GLY A 81 -4.08 -4.81 -3.79
C GLY A 81 -3.10 -4.22 -2.78
N ALA A 82 -1.85 -3.95 -3.19
CA ALA A 82 -0.87 -3.26 -2.36
C ALA A 82 -1.32 -1.84 -1.96
N GLY A 83 -1.90 -1.09 -2.89
CA GLY A 83 -2.47 0.23 -2.62
C GLY A 83 -3.63 0.18 -1.62
N TRP A 84 -4.56 -0.77 -1.80
CA TRP A 84 -5.66 -1.00 -0.85
C TRP A 84 -5.18 -1.38 0.55
N PHE A 85 -4.16 -2.24 0.65
CA PHE A 85 -3.58 -2.63 1.93
C PHE A 85 -2.98 -1.44 2.67
N LEU A 86 -2.16 -0.63 1.99
CA LEU A 86 -1.54 0.57 2.58
C LEU A 86 -2.58 1.63 2.97
N LEU A 87 -3.63 1.79 2.16
CA LEU A 87 -4.74 2.69 2.46
C LEU A 87 -5.52 2.21 3.69
N ALA A 88 -5.87 0.93 3.77
CA ALA A 88 -6.53 0.36 4.95
C ALA A 88 -5.67 0.54 6.21
N LEU A 89 -4.36 0.29 6.12
CA LEU A 89 -3.43 0.49 7.22
C LEU A 89 -3.38 1.98 7.64
N SER A 90 -3.38 2.91 6.69
CA SER A 90 -3.45 4.36 6.96
C SER A 90 -4.72 4.73 7.72
N LEU A 91 -5.89 4.23 7.31
CA LEU A 91 -7.16 4.50 7.99
C LEU A 91 -7.19 3.94 9.42
N VAL A 92 -6.64 2.73 9.63
CA VAL A 92 -6.51 2.14 10.97
C VAL A 92 -5.61 3.00 11.86
N CYS A 93 -4.45 3.45 11.34
CA CYS A 93 -3.55 4.32 12.09
C CYS A 93 -4.13 5.72 12.34
N LEU A 94 -4.99 6.22 11.45
CA LEU A 94 -5.65 7.53 11.58
C LEU A 94 -6.68 7.54 12.73
N ALA A 95 -7.27 6.39 13.06
CA ALA A 95 -8.25 6.29 14.14
C ALA A 95 -7.68 6.72 15.50
N VAL A 96 -6.38 6.53 15.74
CA VAL A 96 -5.70 6.89 16.99
C VAL A 96 -5.70 8.41 17.21
N PRO A 97 -5.06 9.25 16.37
CA PRO A 97 -5.15 10.70 16.51
C PRO A 97 -6.56 11.24 16.31
N GLY A 98 -7.39 10.61 15.46
CA GLY A 98 -8.79 11.01 15.27
C GLY A 98 -9.62 10.94 16.55
N SER A 99 -9.41 9.89 17.36
CA SER A 99 -10.06 9.78 18.68
C SER A 99 -9.57 10.84 19.68
N ALA A 100 -8.31 11.28 19.59
CA ALA A 100 -7.75 12.31 20.47
C ALA A 100 -8.21 13.73 20.13
N VAL A 101 -8.55 14.02 18.87
CA VAL A 101 -9.08 15.34 18.44
C VAL A 101 -10.57 15.50 18.78
N LEU A 102 -11.32 14.40 18.86
CA LEU A 102 -12.75 14.38 19.12
C LEU A 102 -13.12 14.20 20.62
N ALA A 103 -12.12 14.00 21.49
CA ALA A 103 -12.27 13.86 22.93
C ALA A 103 -12.11 15.20 23.65
#